data_AF-A0A1S4CB22-F1
#
_entry.id   AF-A0A1S4CB22-F1
#
_cell.length_a   1.000
_cell.length_b   1.000
_cell.length_c   1.000
_cell.angle_alpha   90.00
_cell.angle_beta   90.00
_cell.angle_gamma   90.00
#
_symmetry.space_group_name_H-M   'P 1'
#
loop_
_entity.id
_entity.type
_entity.pdbx_description
1 polymer ?
#
loop_
_entity_poly.entity_id
_entity_poly.type
_entity_poly.pdbx_seq_one_letter_code
_entity_poly.pdbx_strand_id
1 'polypeptide(L)'
;MAEWRPNFSATAAQIQNPIATIQLCIGKSCLIYQIIHSANIPRRLRQFLQKETYEFVGVDIESAKKKLNYDYGLLVSKKVDLRKWAAAELEKKELRTAGLKDLVKEIVGKKIIPSIL
;
A
#
# COMPACT_ATOMS: atom_id res chain seq x y z
N MET A 1 -2.16 -1.80 -1.93
CA MET A 1 -1.45 -1.69 -0.63
C MET A 1 -0.59 -2.93 -0.45
N ALA A 2 0.60 -2.81 0.12
CA ALA A 2 1.52 -3.92 0.34
C ALA A 2 1.70 -4.12 1.85
N GLU A 3 1.71 -5.37 2.30
CA GLU A 3 1.89 -5.72 3.72
C GLU A 3 3.16 -6.57 3.90
N TRP A 4 3.85 -6.35 5.01
CA TRP A 4 5.08 -7.04 5.42
C TRP A 4 4.89 -7.72 6.78
N ARG A 5 5.63 -8.79 7.04
CA ARG A 5 5.61 -9.46 8.34
C ARG A 5 6.22 -8.54 9.42
N PRO A 6 5.59 -8.36 10.59
CA PRO A 6 6.18 -7.59 11.69
C PRO A 6 7.41 -8.32 12.27
N ASN A 7 8.49 -7.57 12.54
CA ASN A 7 9.68 -8.06 13.24
C ASN A 7 9.59 -7.71 14.73
N PHE A 8 9.75 -8.70 15.61
CA PHE A 8 9.64 -8.54 17.06
C PHE A 8 10.98 -8.69 17.81
N SER A 9 12.12 -8.76 17.09
CA SER A 9 13.44 -8.92 17.70
C SER A 9 14.28 -7.64 17.55
N ALA A 10 14.83 -7.15 18.67
CA ALA A 10 15.66 -5.94 18.74
C ALA A 10 17.01 -6.08 18.01
N THR A 11 17.47 -7.30 17.73
CA THR A 11 18.67 -7.59 16.94
C THR A 11 18.39 -7.80 15.44
N ALA A 12 17.12 -8.01 15.06
CA ALA A 12 16.65 -8.05 13.68
C ALA A 12 16.32 -6.65 13.10
N ALA A 13 16.70 -5.59 13.81
CA ALA A 13 16.45 -4.19 13.44
C ALA A 13 17.07 -3.77 12.09
N GLN A 14 17.91 -4.61 11.46
CA GLN A 14 18.55 -4.34 10.17
C GLN A 14 18.07 -5.22 9.00
N ILE A 15 17.28 -6.28 9.22
CA ILE A 15 16.72 -7.09 8.13
C ILE A 15 15.26 -6.73 7.99
N GLN A 16 14.95 -5.74 7.15
CA GLN A 16 13.55 -5.43 6.82
C GLN A 16 12.92 -6.60 6.09
N ASN A 17 11.85 -7.19 6.66
CA ASN A 17 11.13 -8.27 6.00
C ASN A 17 10.67 -7.83 4.60
N PRO A 18 10.80 -8.69 3.58
CA PRO A 18 10.30 -8.37 2.25
C PRO A 18 8.79 -8.20 2.26
N ILE A 19 8.25 -7.47 1.27
CA ILE A 19 6.80 -7.44 1.03
C ILE A 19 6.29 -8.87 0.89
N ALA A 20 5.27 -9.22 1.67
CA ALA A 20 4.65 -10.54 1.59
C ALA A 20 3.55 -10.57 0.54
N THR A 21 2.76 -9.50 0.44
CA THR A 21 1.60 -9.43 -0.44
C THR A 21 1.49 -8.09 -1.16
N ILE A 22 0.94 -8.13 -2.38
CA ILE A 22 0.45 -6.96 -3.12
C ILE A 22 -1.06 -7.06 -3.20
N GLN A 23 -1.77 -6.06 -2.69
CA GLN A 23 -3.22 -5.96 -2.75
C GLN A 23 -3.61 -4.85 -3.75
N LEU A 24 -4.37 -5.23 -4.78
CA LEU A 24 -4.89 -4.33 -5.81
C LEU A 24 -6.40 -4.42 -5.82
N CYS A 25 -7.09 -3.31 -5.56
CA CYS A 25 -8.54 -3.27 -5.48
C CYS A 25 -9.12 -2.33 -6.53
N ILE A 26 -10.21 -2.74 -7.16
CA ILE A 26 -11.02 -1.94 -8.07
C ILE A 26 -12.51 -2.22 -7.79
N GLY A 27 -13.26 -1.16 -7.49
CA GLY A 27 -14.65 -1.28 -7.07
C GLY A 27 -14.81 -2.22 -5.87
N LYS A 28 -15.50 -3.35 -6.07
CA LYS A 28 -15.76 -4.37 -5.04
C LYS A 28 -14.85 -5.61 -5.13
N SER A 29 -13.86 -5.58 -6.02
CA SER A 29 -12.98 -6.72 -6.27
C SER A 29 -11.55 -6.38 -5.86
N CYS A 30 -10.90 -7.30 -5.15
CA CYS A 30 -9.50 -7.17 -4.75
C CYS A 30 -8.72 -8.41 -5.19
N LEU A 31 -7.58 -8.18 -5.85
CA LEU A 31 -6.55 -9.19 -6.08
C LEU A 31 -5.55 -9.14 -4.93
N ILE A 32 -5.36 -10.28 -4.26
CA ILE A 32 -4.31 -10.48 -3.26
C ILE A 32 -3.24 -11.37 -3.87
N TYR A 33 -2.07 -10.81 -4.16
CA TYR A 33 -0.95 -11.51 -4.78
C TYR A 33 0.17 -11.73 -3.76
N GLN A 34 0.37 -12.98 -3.34
CA GLN A 34 1.40 -13.39 -2.38
C GLN A 34 2.79 -13.45 -3.03
N ILE A 35 3.43 -12.29 -3.20
CA ILE A 35 4.69 -12.15 -3.93
C ILE A 35 5.86 -12.92 -3.28
N ILE A 36 5.85 -13.10 -1.96
CA ILE A 36 6.89 -13.86 -1.23
C ILE A 36 6.95 -15.34 -1.62
N HIS A 37 5.86 -15.90 -2.14
CA HIS A 37 5.78 -17.28 -2.61
C HIS A 37 5.92 -17.39 -4.13
N SER A 38 6.19 -16.28 -4.82
CA SER A 38 6.28 -16.29 -6.27
C SER A 38 7.72 -16.53 -6.73
N ALA A 39 7.96 -17.66 -7.38
CA ALA A 39 9.27 -17.97 -7.96
C ALA A 39 9.72 -16.93 -9.00
N ASN A 40 8.76 -16.38 -9.75
CA ASN A 40 8.98 -15.29 -10.71
C ASN A 40 7.79 -14.33 -10.68
N ILE A 41 8.04 -13.04 -10.93
CA ILE A 41 6.95 -12.06 -11.02
C ILE A 41 6.43 -11.97 -12.46
N PRO A 42 5.12 -12.19 -12.69
CA PRO A 42 4.54 -12.15 -14.03
C PRO A 42 4.80 -10.83 -14.76
N ARG A 43 5.19 -10.92 -16.02
CA ARG A 43 5.40 -9.73 -16.89
C ARG A 43 4.17 -8.82 -16.93
N ARG A 44 2.97 -9.40 -16.94
CA ARG A 44 1.70 -8.65 -16.94
C ARG A 44 1.54 -7.79 -15.69
N LEU A 45 1.90 -8.29 -14.50
CA LEU A 45 1.85 -7.50 -13.27
C LEU A 45 2.84 -6.34 -13.33
N ARG A 46 4.05 -6.59 -13.83
CA ARG A 46 5.09 -5.56 -13.99
C ARG A 46 4.63 -4.44 -14.94
N GLN A 47 4.08 -4.80 -16.09
CA GLN A 47 3.50 -3.86 -17.06
C GLN A 47 2.30 -3.11 -16.48
N PHE A 48 1.44 -3.79 -15.72
CA PHE A 48 0.28 -3.17 -15.10
C PHE A 48 0.67 -2.07 -14.12
N LEU A 49 1.63 -2.32 -13.22
CA LEU A 49 2.12 -1.35 -12.23
C LEU A 49 2.83 -0.14 -12.85
N GLN A 50 3.37 -0.29 -14.06
CA GLN A 50 4.08 0.76 -14.78
C GLN A 50 3.19 1.56 -15.75
N LYS A 51 1.92 1.18 -15.92
CA LYS A 51 1.04 1.83 -16.89
C LYS A 51 0.72 3.26 -16.46
N GLU A 52 1.12 4.24 -17.27
CA GLU A 52 0.96 5.66 -16.97
C GLU A 52 -0.49 6.15 -17.06
N THR A 53 -1.38 5.39 -17.67
CA THR A 53 -2.81 5.72 -17.72
C THR A 53 -3.54 5.36 -16.43
N TYR A 54 -2.88 4.70 -15.48
CA TYR A 54 -3.45 4.32 -14.18
C TYR A 54 -2.80 5.09 -13.05
N GLU A 55 -3.60 5.40 -12.04
CA GLU A 55 -3.13 5.98 -10.79
C GLU A 55 -3.34 4.97 -9.67
N PHE A 56 -2.25 4.64 -8.98
CA PHE A 56 -2.30 3.75 -7.83
C PHE A 56 -2.55 4.57 -6.57
N VAL A 57 -3.68 4.32 -5.90
CA VAL A 57 -4.06 5.03 -4.68
C VAL A 57 -3.73 4.18 -3.45
N GLY A 58 -3.19 4.79 -2.40
CA GLY A 58 -2.96 4.10 -1.14
C GLY A 58 -2.54 5.05 -0.02
N VAL A 59 -2.50 4.51 1.20
CA VAL A 59 -1.93 5.19 2.37
C VAL A 59 -0.43 4.92 2.40
N ASP A 60 0.38 5.97 2.52
CA ASP A 60 1.84 5.87 2.50
C ASP A 60 2.41 5.09 1.30
N ILE A 61 1.77 5.29 0.15
CA ILE A 61 2.08 4.54 -1.08
C ILE A 61 3.49 4.78 -1.61
N GLU A 62 4.14 5.89 -1.23
CA GLU A 62 5.53 6.14 -1.60
C GLU A 62 6.49 5.15 -0.94
N SER A 63 6.29 4.87 0.36
CA SER A 63 7.08 3.87 1.08
C SER A 63 6.88 2.49 0.47
N ALA A 64 5.64 2.14 0.12
CA ALA A 64 5.34 0.89 -0.59
C ALA A 64 6.01 0.80 -1.96
N LYS A 65 5.98 1.86 -2.78
CA LYS A 65 6.67 1.91 -4.07
C LYS A 65 8.19 1.72 -3.92
N LYS A 66 8.82 2.46 -3.00
CA LYS A 66 10.26 2.35 -2.75
C LYS A 66 10.65 0.94 -2.34
N LYS A 67 9.88 0.34 -1.43
CA LYS A 67 10.14 -1.02 -0.94
C LYS A 67 9.85 -2.10 -2.00
N LEU A 68 8.82 -1.95 -2.83
CA LEU A 68 8.58 -2.83 -3.99
C LEU A 68 9.75 -2.82 -4.97
N ASN A 69 10.33 -1.65 -5.22
CA ASN A 69 11.49 -1.55 -6.09
C ASN A 69 12.74 -2.18 -5.44
N TYR A 70 12.97 -1.91 -4.15
CA TYR A 70 14.09 -2.46 -3.40
C TYR A 70 14.05 -3.99 -3.30
N ASP A 71 12.90 -4.55 -2.88
CA ASP A 71 12.77 -6.00 -2.65
C ASP A 71 12.66 -6.80 -3.95
N TYR A 72 12.03 -6.24 -5.00
CA TYR A 72 11.56 -7.01 -6.16
C TYR A 72 11.82 -6.37 -7.53
N GLY A 73 12.46 -5.20 -7.59
CA GLY A 73 12.63 -4.44 -8.84
C GLY A 73 11.30 -4.06 -9.50
N LEU A 74 10.24 -3.90 -8.71
CA LEU A 74 8.92 -3.52 -9.19
C LEU A 74 8.73 -2.01 -9.10
N LEU A 75 8.69 -1.37 -10.27
CA LEU A 75 8.36 0.04 -10.40
C LEU A 75 6.84 0.24 -10.43
N VAL A 76 6.39 1.26 -9.70
CA VAL A 76 5.02 1.78 -9.76
C VAL A 76 5.08 3.18 -10.36
N SER A 77 4.32 3.42 -11.43
CA SER A 77 4.39 4.68 -12.19
C SER A 77 3.72 5.84 -11.42
N LYS A 78 2.44 6.12 -11.71
CA LYS A 78 1.68 7.20 -11.05
C LYS A 78 1.06 6.70 -9.75
N LYS A 79 1.08 7.56 -8.73
CA LYS A 79 0.57 7.24 -7.41
C LYS A 79 -0.13 8.45 -6.79
N VAL A 80 -1.12 8.17 -5.95
CA VAL A 80 -1.83 9.17 -5.16
C VAL A 80 -1.80 8.71 -3.71
N ASP A 81 -1.21 9.54 -2.84
CA ASP A 81 -1.23 9.29 -1.40
C ASP A 81 -2.53 9.84 -0.83
N LEU A 82 -3.37 8.94 -0.31
CA LEU A 82 -4.70 9.28 0.19
C LEU A 82 -4.65 10.30 1.34
N ARG A 83 -3.58 10.29 2.16
CA ARG A 83 -3.39 11.26 3.25
C ARG A 83 -3.23 12.68 2.71
N LYS A 84 -2.43 12.83 1.66
CA LYS A 84 -2.16 14.14 1.05
C LYS A 84 -3.40 14.66 0.32
N TRP A 85 -4.08 13.78 -0.40
CA TRP A 85 -5.33 14.13 -1.07
C TRP A 85 -6.39 14.56 -0.05
N ALA A 86 -6.65 13.76 0.99
CA ALA A 86 -7.66 14.07 2.01
C ALA A 86 -7.35 15.36 2.78
N ALA A 87 -6.07 15.61 3.11
CA ALA A 87 -5.67 16.84 3.78
C ALA A 87 -5.89 18.10 2.94
N ALA A 88 -5.78 18.00 1.62
CA ALA A 88 -6.05 19.10 0.70
C ALA A 88 -7.56 19.29 0.51
N GLU A 89 -8.28 18.20 0.21
CA GLU A 89 -9.72 18.22 -0.07
C GLU A 89 -10.56 18.69 1.12
N LEU A 90 -10.20 18.29 2.34
CA LEU A 90 -10.93 18.62 3.56
C LEU A 90 -10.33 19.81 4.33
N GLU A 91 -9.28 20.45 3.79
CA GLU A 91 -8.53 21.53 4.43
C GLU A 91 -7.96 21.18 5.83
N LYS A 92 -7.70 19.89 6.09
CA LYS A 92 -7.23 19.35 7.38
C LYS A 92 -5.79 18.84 7.29
N LYS A 93 -4.82 19.71 7.62
CA LYS A 93 -3.38 19.40 7.50
C LYS A 93 -2.95 18.19 8.34
N GLU A 94 -3.62 17.93 9.45
CA GLU A 94 -3.40 16.79 10.35
C GLU A 94 -3.61 15.43 9.66
N LEU A 95 -4.41 15.37 8.58
CA LEU A 95 -4.65 14.12 7.85
C LEU A 95 -3.43 13.63 7.08
N ARG A 96 -2.40 14.47 6.91
CA ARG A 96 -1.14 14.08 6.22
C ARG A 96 -0.39 12.95 6.92
N THR A 97 -0.63 12.75 8.20
CA THR A 97 -0.04 11.68 9.01
C THR A 97 -1.07 10.67 9.51
N ALA A 98 -2.33 10.78 9.08
CA ALA A 98 -3.41 9.92 9.53
C ALA A 98 -3.23 8.47 9.06
N GLY A 99 -3.67 7.53 9.91
CA GLY A 99 -3.76 6.13 9.55
C GLY A 99 -4.99 5.84 8.69
N LEU A 100 -5.04 4.66 8.06
CA LEU A 100 -6.18 4.25 7.23
C LEU A 100 -7.52 4.28 7.99
N LYS A 101 -7.52 3.89 9.27
CA LYS A 101 -8.74 3.91 10.11
C LYS A 101 -9.29 5.32 10.28
N ASP A 102 -8.41 6.29 10.52
CA ASP A 102 -8.79 7.69 10.71
C ASP A 102 -9.28 8.30 9.40
N LEU A 103 -8.59 8.02 8.28
CA LEU A 103 -9.03 8.45 6.95
C LEU A 103 -10.41 7.91 6.58
N VAL A 104 -10.68 6.63 6.85
CA VAL A 104 -12.01 6.05 6.55
C VAL A 104 -13.09 6.66 7.43
N LYS A 105 -12.80 6.92 8.70
CA LYS A 105 -13.73 7.63 9.59
C LYS A 105 -14.02 9.04 9.06
N GLU A 106 -12.99 9.77 8.67
CA GLU A 106 -13.11 11.17 8.26
C GLU A 106 -13.76 11.33 6.89
N ILE A 107 -13.37 10.53 5.90
CA ILE A 107 -13.83 10.67 4.50
C ILE A 107 -15.18 9.97 4.27
N VAL A 108 -15.36 8.78 4.87
CA VAL A 108 -16.52 7.92 4.59
C VAL A 108 -17.55 7.98 5.72
N GLY A 109 -17.20 8.52 6.89
CA GLY A 109 -18.07 8.49 8.08
C GLY A 109 -18.24 7.09 8.68
N LYS A 110 -17.37 6.13 8.33
CA LYS A 110 -17.47 4.72 8.78
C LYS A 110 -16.30 4.33 9.64
N LYS A 111 -16.54 3.44 10.62
CA LYS A 111 -15.48 2.85 11.44
C LYS A 111 -15.05 1.52 10.84
N ILE A 112 -13.75 1.38 10.54
CA ILE A 112 -13.18 0.06 10.27
C ILE A 112 -13.16 -0.71 11.58
N ILE A 113 -13.93 -1.80 11.62
CA ILE A 113 -13.94 -2.72 12.75
C ILE A 113 -12.78 -3.69 12.51
N PRO A 114 -11.84 -3.84 13.47
CA PRO A 114 -10.84 -4.91 13.40
C PRO A 114 -11.58 -6.24 13.25
N SER A 115 -11.17 -7.08 12.31
CA SER A 115 -11.65 -8.47 12.27
C SER A 115 -11.31 -9.12 13.60
N ILE A 116 -12.34 -9.49 14.36
CA ILE A 116 -12.23 -10.33 15.56
C ILE A 116 -12.13 -11.77 15.03
N LEU A 117 -10.94 -12.16 14.61
CA LEU A 117 -10.54 -13.55 14.40
C LEU A 117 -9.16 -13.71 15.02
#